data_AF-A0A836S3Q4-F1
#
_entry.id   AF-A0A836S3Q4-F1
#
_cell.length_a   1.000
_cell.length_b   1.000
_cell.length_c   1.000
_cell.angle_alpha   90.00
_cell.angle_beta   90.00
_cell.angle_gamma   90.00
#
_symmetry.space_group_name_H-M   'P 1'
#
loop_
_entity.id
_entity.type
_entity.pdbx_description
1 polymer ?
#
loop_
_entity_poly.entity_id
_entity_poly.type
_entity_poly.pdbx_seq_one_letter_code
_entity_poly.pdbx_strand_id
1 'polypeptide(L)'
;MKQNLGNKMLFVDVRDPVEIMFTGYTDVIDANIPFKLVDRSQWHKKKPVYQLQVNPNFEKDIAAALEARGLGKADPVVLMCRSGGTRGAPATKLLEGKGYKQVYVVTDGFEGGTVKDGEKKNWRLKNGWKNAGLQWSYKLNKDKMYFPDAEKNTVVASADDKKASFMPKAQHATPMPNYMRTIRQNADILKLSAEQKSQLQKWVDQNNKAATDTINRIASLENEIAVSSLYGASKEVLMAKNNELIDLRKKLAVGKTNCRDNARSILTIEQWNKLVELEVRKSQQTSS
;
A
#
# COMPACT_ATOMS: atom_id res chain seq x y z
N MET A 1 28.04 9.06 -13.42
CA MET A 1 27.76 8.63 -12.02
C MET A 1 27.07 7.27 -11.98
N LYS A 2 25.83 7.10 -12.49
CA LYS A 2 25.12 5.81 -12.46
C LYS A 2 25.88 4.64 -13.10
N GLN A 3 26.53 4.86 -14.24
CA GLN A 3 27.39 3.85 -14.88
C GLN A 3 28.59 3.43 -14.01
N ASN A 4 29.16 4.35 -13.21
CA ASN A 4 30.36 4.07 -12.42
C ASN A 4 30.02 3.48 -11.04
N LEU A 5 28.95 3.98 -10.40
CA LEU A 5 28.56 3.57 -9.05
C LEU A 5 27.56 2.41 -9.04
N GLY A 6 26.80 2.21 -10.13
CA GLY A 6 25.83 1.13 -10.26
C GLY A 6 24.80 1.11 -9.11
N ASN A 7 24.83 0.04 -8.31
CA ASN A 7 23.95 -0.15 -7.15
C ASN A 7 24.43 0.56 -5.88
N LYS A 8 25.61 1.21 -5.89
CA LYS A 8 26.15 2.00 -4.77
C LYS A 8 25.61 3.44 -4.72
N MET A 9 24.47 3.68 -5.37
CA MET A 9 23.79 4.98 -5.39
C MET A 9 22.31 4.77 -5.68
N LEU A 10 21.49 5.74 -5.26
CA LEU A 10 20.07 5.77 -5.57
C LEU A 10 19.79 6.86 -6.62
N PHE A 11 19.22 6.48 -7.77
CA PHE A 11 18.79 7.39 -8.82
C PHE A 11 17.27 7.46 -8.90
N VAL A 12 16.68 8.61 -8.58
CA VAL A 12 15.24 8.78 -8.39
C VAL A 12 14.67 9.76 -9.39
N ASP A 13 13.57 9.38 -10.05
CA ASP A 13 12.71 10.33 -10.74
C ASP A 13 11.67 10.91 -9.78
N VAL A 14 11.71 12.23 -9.54
CA VAL A 14 10.84 12.92 -8.58
C VAL A 14 9.59 13.54 -9.22
N ARG A 15 9.31 13.22 -10.48
CA ARG A 15 8.09 13.66 -11.17
C ARG A 15 6.87 12.88 -10.68
N ASP A 16 5.69 13.48 -10.88
CA ASP A 16 4.41 12.80 -10.67
C ASP A 16 4.29 11.61 -11.66
N PRO A 17 3.82 10.43 -11.25
CA PRO A 17 3.74 9.26 -12.13
C PRO A 17 2.85 9.50 -13.36
N VAL A 18 1.82 10.35 -13.26
CA VAL A 18 0.97 10.72 -14.40
C VAL A 18 1.74 11.58 -15.40
N GLU A 19 2.60 12.49 -14.93
CA GLU A 19 3.50 13.23 -15.82
C GLU A 19 4.46 12.28 -16.54
N ILE A 20 5.04 11.32 -15.82
CA ILE A 20 5.95 10.33 -16.39
C ILE A 20 5.25 9.51 -17.48
N MET A 21 4.01 9.09 -17.25
CA MET A 21 3.20 8.33 -18.21
C MET A 21 3.08 9.00 -19.58
N PHE A 22 2.95 10.33 -19.63
CA PHE A 22 2.77 11.06 -20.89
C PHE A 22 4.06 11.65 -21.47
N THR A 23 5.06 11.92 -20.64
CA THR A 23 6.33 12.55 -21.11
C THR A 23 7.41 11.52 -21.42
N GLY A 24 7.32 10.34 -20.82
CA GLY A 24 8.30 9.27 -20.86
C GLY A 24 9.22 9.27 -19.64
N TYR A 25 10.02 8.21 -19.54
CA TYR A 25 11.01 8.00 -18.47
C TYR A 25 12.21 7.21 -18.99
N THR A 26 13.22 7.06 -18.15
CA THR A 26 14.36 6.17 -18.42
C THR A 26 14.35 5.02 -17.43
N ASP A 27 14.53 3.79 -17.92
CA ASP A 27 14.67 2.62 -17.05
C ASP A 27 16.02 2.62 -16.28
N VAL A 28 16.89 3.60 -16.53
CA VAL A 28 18.13 3.80 -15.77
C VAL A 28 17.88 4.28 -14.33
N ILE A 29 16.71 4.87 -14.04
CA ILE A 29 16.32 5.20 -12.66
C ILE A 29 16.12 3.92 -11.84
N ASP A 30 16.32 4.04 -10.55
CA ASP A 30 16.08 2.98 -9.57
C ASP A 30 14.64 2.99 -9.06
N ALA A 31 14.01 4.16 -8.98
CA ALA A 31 12.63 4.34 -8.54
C ALA A 31 12.07 5.70 -8.99
N ASN A 32 10.76 5.78 -9.13
CA ASN A 32 9.99 7.02 -9.12
C ASN A 32 9.48 7.26 -7.70
N ILE A 33 9.81 8.42 -7.12
CA ILE A 33 9.33 8.86 -5.81
C ILE A 33 8.97 10.35 -5.95
N PRO A 34 7.69 10.69 -6.17
CA PRO A 34 7.28 12.05 -6.50
C PRO A 34 7.56 13.00 -5.35
N PHE A 35 8.26 14.09 -5.63
CA PHE A 35 8.40 15.18 -4.66
C PHE A 35 7.11 15.99 -4.54
N LYS A 36 6.38 16.12 -5.65
CA LYS A 36 5.07 16.76 -5.70
C LYS A 36 4.09 15.92 -6.50
N LEU A 37 2.86 15.87 -6.03
CA LEU A 37 1.73 15.22 -6.67
C LEU A 37 0.72 16.26 -7.15
N VAL A 38 0.06 15.98 -8.27
CA VAL A 38 -1.03 16.82 -8.80
C VAL A 38 -2.30 16.61 -7.98
N ASP A 39 -2.80 17.68 -7.39
CA ASP A 39 -4.14 17.72 -6.80
C ASP A 39 -5.14 18.14 -7.86
N ARG A 40 -5.88 17.15 -8.38
CA ARG A 40 -6.89 17.33 -9.43
C ARG A 40 -8.18 18.00 -8.93
N SER A 41 -8.33 18.17 -7.61
CA SER A 41 -9.47 18.87 -7.02
C SER A 41 -9.26 20.38 -6.88
N GLN A 42 -8.03 20.87 -7.07
CA GLN A 42 -7.68 22.27 -6.85
C GLN A 42 -6.96 22.88 -8.06
N TRP A 43 -7.37 24.09 -8.44
CA TRP A 43 -6.68 24.89 -9.46
C TRP A 43 -5.66 25.84 -8.84
N HIS A 44 -4.50 26.01 -9.47
CA HIS A 44 -3.45 26.89 -8.95
C HIS A 44 -3.84 28.37 -9.12
N LYS A 45 -3.86 29.14 -8.02
CA LYS A 45 -4.37 30.53 -8.00
C LYS A 45 -3.71 31.50 -9.00
N LYS A 46 -2.43 31.28 -9.34
CA LYS A 46 -1.62 32.20 -10.19
C LYS A 46 -1.14 31.62 -11.52
N LYS A 47 -1.38 30.34 -11.78
CA LYS A 47 -0.80 29.62 -12.94
C LYS A 47 -1.91 28.79 -13.57
N PRO A 48 -1.96 28.64 -14.90
CA PRO A 48 -3.01 27.89 -15.57
C PRO A 48 -2.73 26.37 -15.50
N VAL A 49 -2.63 25.83 -14.28
CA VAL A 49 -2.34 24.42 -13.99
C VAL A 49 -3.08 23.98 -12.73
N TYR A 50 -3.26 22.68 -12.56
CA TYR A 50 -3.68 22.10 -11.28
C TYR A 50 -2.68 22.40 -10.17
N GLN A 51 -3.16 22.44 -8.93
CA GLN A 51 -2.31 22.63 -7.76
C GLN A 51 -1.35 21.45 -7.62
N LEU A 52 -0.08 21.75 -7.32
CA LEU A 52 0.90 20.75 -6.94
C LEU A 52 1.04 20.76 -5.41
N GLN A 53 0.84 19.61 -4.78
CA GLN A 53 1.05 19.41 -3.35
C GLN A 53 2.37 18.68 -3.12
N VAL A 54 3.09 19.04 -2.05
CA VAL A 54 4.29 18.27 -1.65
C VAL A 54 3.84 16.90 -1.18
N ASN A 55 4.51 15.85 -1.64
CA ASN A 55 4.26 14.49 -1.16
C ASN A 55 4.75 14.40 0.30
N PRO A 56 3.85 14.19 1.29
CA PRO A 56 4.25 14.11 2.69
C PRO A 56 5.17 12.92 2.99
N ASN A 57 5.12 11.86 2.17
CA ASN A 57 5.93 10.66 2.34
C ASN A 57 7.31 10.75 1.67
N PHE A 58 7.61 11.83 0.94
CA PHE A 58 8.79 11.91 0.07
C PHE A 58 10.11 11.49 0.74
N GLU A 59 10.41 12.01 1.94
CA GLU A 59 11.68 11.63 2.61
C GLU A 59 11.65 10.21 3.17
N LYS A 60 10.49 9.76 3.67
CA LYS A 60 10.30 8.39 4.15
C LYS A 60 10.55 7.39 3.02
N ASP A 61 9.98 7.66 1.85
CA ASP A 61 10.08 6.80 0.67
C ASP A 61 11.52 6.76 0.12
N ILE A 62 12.24 7.90 0.17
CA ILE A 62 13.67 7.95 -0.18
C ILE A 62 14.49 7.09 0.79
N ALA A 63 14.25 7.20 2.09
CA ALA A 63 14.94 6.40 3.10
C ALA A 63 14.67 4.90 2.90
N ALA A 64 13.41 4.51 2.66
CA ALA A 64 13.02 3.13 2.40
C ALA A 64 13.67 2.59 1.10
N ALA A 65 13.75 3.41 0.04
CA ALA A 65 14.40 3.02 -1.20
C ALA A 65 15.92 2.85 -1.07
N LEU A 66 16.57 3.61 -0.19
CA LEU A 66 17.98 3.39 0.16
C LEU A 66 18.15 2.07 0.94
N GLU A 67 17.35 1.87 1.99
CA GLU A 67 17.41 0.68 2.85
C GLU A 67 17.17 -0.61 2.04
N ALA A 68 16.16 -0.63 1.17
CA ALA A 68 15.86 -1.76 0.29
C ALA A 68 17.02 -2.12 -0.65
N ARG A 69 18.01 -1.23 -0.81
CA ARG A 69 19.20 -1.41 -1.63
C ARG A 69 20.48 -1.63 -0.80
N GLY A 70 20.35 -1.75 0.52
CA GLY A 70 21.49 -1.83 1.43
C GLY A 70 22.32 -0.55 1.49
N LEU A 71 21.71 0.59 1.13
CA LEU A 71 22.34 1.92 1.15
C LEU A 71 21.88 2.69 2.40
N GLY A 72 22.71 3.62 2.84
CA GLY A 72 22.42 4.55 3.92
C GLY A 72 22.39 6.00 3.44
N LYS A 73 22.07 6.92 4.36
CA LYS A 73 22.04 8.36 4.08
C LYS A 73 23.42 8.97 3.72
N ALA A 74 24.51 8.21 3.93
CA ALA A 74 25.84 8.61 3.49
C ALA A 74 26.07 8.39 1.98
N ASP A 75 25.30 7.49 1.35
CA ASP A 75 25.47 7.13 -0.05
C ASP A 75 24.85 8.16 -1.00
N PRO A 76 25.33 8.26 -2.26
CA PRO A 76 24.83 9.21 -3.23
C PRO A 76 23.35 8.99 -3.60
N VAL A 77 22.57 10.06 -3.51
CA VAL A 77 21.20 10.16 -4.03
C VAL A 77 21.17 11.16 -5.18
N VAL A 78 20.75 10.74 -6.36
CA VAL A 78 20.57 11.61 -7.53
C VAL A 78 19.09 11.77 -7.81
N LEU A 79 18.63 13.01 -7.92
CA LEU A 79 17.24 13.37 -8.16
C LEU A 79 17.08 13.95 -9.58
N MET A 80 16.21 13.33 -10.38
CA MET A 80 15.80 13.84 -11.69
C MET A 80 14.39 14.38 -11.63
N CYS A 81 14.16 15.57 -12.17
CA CYS A 81 12.82 16.07 -12.45
C CYS A 81 12.64 16.34 -13.94
N ARG A 82 11.61 17.09 -14.34
CA ARG A 82 11.39 17.43 -15.77
C ARG A 82 12.49 18.27 -16.39
N SER A 83 12.99 19.28 -15.68
CA SER A 83 13.89 20.31 -16.23
C SER A 83 14.96 20.80 -15.24
N GLY A 84 15.32 19.96 -14.26
CA GLY A 84 16.25 20.25 -13.16
C GLY A 84 15.76 21.21 -12.07
N GLY A 85 15.24 22.38 -12.44
CA GLY A 85 15.06 23.49 -11.49
C GLY A 85 13.80 23.45 -10.60
N THR A 86 12.64 23.04 -11.12
CA THR A 86 11.35 23.32 -10.42
C THR A 86 10.99 22.33 -9.32
N ARG A 87 11.59 21.14 -9.34
CA ARG A 87 11.33 20.06 -8.36
C ARG A 87 12.61 19.43 -7.86
N GLY A 88 13.63 19.27 -8.71
CA GLY A 88 14.92 18.72 -8.32
C GLY A 88 15.56 19.52 -7.18
N ALA A 89 15.86 20.80 -7.41
CA ALA A 89 16.50 21.63 -6.39
C ALA A 89 15.68 21.76 -5.08
N PRO A 90 14.35 21.98 -5.12
CA PRO A 90 13.52 21.94 -3.92
C PRO A 90 13.51 20.59 -3.19
N ALA A 91 13.55 19.47 -3.91
CA ALA A 91 13.62 18.14 -3.32
C ALA A 91 14.95 17.91 -2.60
N THR A 92 16.07 18.33 -3.19
CA THR A 92 17.38 18.32 -2.54
C THR A 92 17.34 19.11 -1.23
N LYS A 93 16.80 20.33 -1.26
CA LYS A 93 16.66 21.18 -0.07
C LYS A 93 15.82 20.55 1.05
N LEU A 94 14.83 19.72 0.72
CA LEU A 94 14.05 19.00 1.73
C LEU A 94 14.87 17.93 2.46
N LEU A 95 15.85 17.33 1.77
CA LEU A 95 16.75 16.31 2.33
C LEU A 95 17.95 16.91 3.09
N GLU A 96 18.29 18.18 2.82
CA GLU A 96 19.31 18.91 3.57
C GLU A 96 19.00 18.91 5.08
N GLY A 97 20.02 18.70 5.91
CA GLY A 97 19.86 18.63 7.37
C GLY A 97 19.23 17.33 7.92
N LYS A 98 18.75 16.42 7.06
CA LYS A 98 18.14 15.14 7.47
C LYS A 98 19.09 13.94 7.47
N GLY A 99 20.39 14.21 7.46
CA GLY A 99 21.46 13.22 7.49
C GLY A 99 21.97 12.75 6.13
N TYR A 100 21.32 13.15 5.02
CA TYR A 100 21.77 12.85 3.66
C TYR A 100 23.06 13.62 3.34
N LYS A 101 24.14 12.91 3.05
CA LYS A 101 25.47 13.52 2.86
C LYS A 101 25.76 13.92 1.42
N GLN A 102 25.16 13.22 0.45
CA GLN A 102 25.48 13.36 -0.96
C GLN A 102 24.17 13.35 -1.78
N VAL A 103 23.60 14.53 -2.01
CA VAL A 103 22.37 14.68 -2.81
C VAL A 103 22.65 15.53 -4.03
N TYR A 104 22.39 14.99 -5.21
CA TYR A 104 22.65 15.62 -6.50
C TYR A 104 21.35 15.80 -7.29
N VAL A 105 21.38 16.75 -8.22
CA VAL A 105 20.29 17.00 -9.15
C VAL A 105 20.77 16.80 -10.58
N VAL A 106 19.94 16.21 -11.42
CA VAL A 106 20.15 16.22 -12.87
C VAL A 106 19.77 17.60 -13.40
N THR A 107 20.77 18.43 -13.72
CA THR A 107 20.62 19.86 -14.03
C THR A 107 19.64 20.17 -15.16
N ASP A 108 19.65 19.38 -16.23
CA ASP A 108 18.69 19.56 -17.35
C ASP A 108 17.40 18.74 -17.17
N GLY A 109 17.33 17.87 -16.15
CA GLY A 109 16.22 16.94 -15.95
C GLY A 109 15.97 16.00 -17.14
N PHE A 110 14.75 15.49 -17.23
CA PHE A 110 14.35 14.53 -18.24
C PHE A 110 14.06 15.17 -19.61
N GLU A 111 13.19 16.18 -19.68
CA GLU A 111 12.77 16.80 -20.94
C GLU A 111 13.65 17.98 -21.36
N GLY A 112 14.46 18.55 -20.47
CA GLY A 112 15.33 19.68 -20.80
C GLY A 112 14.63 21.05 -20.77
N GLY A 113 15.32 22.05 -21.31
CA GLY A 113 14.87 23.44 -21.40
C GLY A 113 13.99 23.72 -22.63
N THR A 114 13.33 24.89 -22.64
CA THR A 114 12.47 25.30 -23.74
C THR A 114 13.23 26.07 -24.82
N VAL A 115 12.80 25.94 -26.08
CA VAL A 115 13.24 26.81 -27.19
C VAL A 115 12.64 28.20 -27.01
N LYS A 116 13.43 29.26 -27.27
CA LYS A 116 13.03 30.66 -27.02
C LYS A 116 12.37 31.32 -28.23
N ASP A 117 12.64 30.82 -29.43
CA ASP A 117 12.31 31.47 -30.71
C ASP A 117 11.81 30.44 -31.75
N GLY A 118 11.22 30.93 -32.85
CA GLY A 118 10.70 30.11 -33.95
C GLY A 118 9.34 29.46 -33.67
N GLU A 119 8.88 28.64 -34.62
CA GLU A 119 7.54 28.00 -34.56
C GLU A 119 7.35 27.06 -33.36
N LYS A 120 8.45 26.47 -32.88
CA LYS A 120 8.46 25.56 -31.70
C LYS A 120 8.81 26.29 -30.41
N LYS A 121 8.63 27.61 -30.36
CA LYS A 121 8.84 28.41 -29.14
C LYS A 121 8.06 27.80 -27.97
N ASN A 122 8.71 27.75 -26.81
CA ASN A 122 8.23 27.14 -25.57
C ASN A 122 8.19 25.61 -25.53
N TRP A 123 8.57 24.89 -26.59
CA TRP A 123 8.68 23.43 -26.56
C TRP A 123 9.98 22.98 -25.90
N ARG A 124 9.96 21.86 -25.17
CA ARG A 124 11.13 21.29 -24.51
C ARG A 124 11.99 20.46 -25.48
N LEU A 125 12.81 21.16 -26.25
CA LEU A 125 13.67 20.57 -27.28
C LEU A 125 15.16 20.89 -27.08
N LYS A 126 15.54 21.42 -25.91
CA LYS A 126 16.94 21.76 -25.58
C LYS A 126 17.43 20.90 -24.43
N ASN A 127 18.56 20.21 -24.60
CA ASN A 127 19.23 19.41 -23.57
C ASN A 127 18.27 18.40 -22.89
N GLY A 128 18.62 17.95 -21.69
CA GLY A 128 17.81 17.00 -20.94
C GLY A 128 17.97 15.58 -21.44
N TRP A 129 17.66 14.63 -20.56
CA TRP A 129 17.87 13.20 -20.83
C TRP A 129 17.29 12.77 -22.19
N LYS A 130 16.06 13.21 -22.48
CA LYS A 130 15.30 12.88 -23.69
C LYS A 130 15.94 13.41 -24.96
N ASN A 131 16.48 14.63 -24.96
CA ASN A 131 17.06 15.24 -26.16
C ASN A 131 18.58 14.99 -26.27
N ALA A 132 19.22 14.43 -25.24
CA ALA A 132 20.65 14.10 -25.23
C ALA A 132 20.98 12.74 -25.87
N GLY A 133 20.02 12.07 -26.52
CA GLY A 133 20.22 10.75 -27.13
C GLY A 133 20.37 9.60 -26.12
N LEU A 134 20.08 9.85 -24.83
CA LEU A 134 20.10 8.82 -23.79
C LEU A 134 18.87 7.93 -23.88
N GLN A 135 18.96 6.68 -23.40
CA GLN A 135 17.85 5.74 -23.47
C GLN A 135 16.65 6.22 -22.63
N TRP A 136 15.48 6.25 -23.27
CA TRP A 136 14.19 6.54 -22.63
C TRP A 136 13.06 5.82 -23.38
N SER A 137 11.90 5.69 -22.73
CA SER A 137 10.74 4.98 -23.26
C SER A 137 9.44 5.56 -22.71
N TYR A 138 8.34 5.32 -23.43
CA TYR A 138 6.97 5.50 -22.93
C TYR A 138 6.44 4.26 -22.20
N LYS A 139 7.06 3.09 -22.38
CA LYS A 139 6.65 1.84 -21.72
C LYS A 139 7.16 1.81 -20.28
N LEU A 140 6.32 2.23 -19.34
CA LEU A 140 6.66 2.27 -17.92
C LEU A 140 6.97 0.88 -17.36
N ASN A 141 8.01 0.81 -16.54
CA ASN A 141 8.32 -0.36 -15.73
C ASN A 141 7.55 -0.24 -14.41
N LYS A 142 6.53 -1.09 -14.23
CA LYS A 142 5.64 -1.07 -13.07
C LYS A 142 6.41 -1.12 -11.75
N ASP A 143 7.49 -1.90 -11.68
CA ASP A 143 8.25 -2.13 -10.45
C ASP A 143 9.02 -0.89 -9.97
N LYS A 144 9.17 0.10 -10.84
CA LYS A 144 9.85 1.37 -10.53
C LYS A 144 8.89 2.53 -10.30
N MET A 145 7.59 2.36 -10.53
CA MET A 145 6.63 3.47 -10.49
C MET A 145 6.03 3.66 -9.09
N TYR A 146 5.76 4.92 -8.75
CA TYR A 146 5.11 5.27 -7.49
C TYR A 146 3.61 4.97 -7.51
N PHE A 147 3.13 4.34 -6.45
CA PHE A 147 1.71 4.09 -6.22
C PHE A 147 1.33 4.74 -4.88
N PRO A 148 0.50 5.81 -4.88
CA PRO A 148 0.10 6.52 -3.66
C PRO A 148 -0.52 5.63 -2.58
N ASP A 149 -1.12 4.51 -3.00
CA ASP A 149 -1.83 3.56 -2.13
C ASP A 149 -1.08 2.23 -1.89
N ALA A 150 0.14 2.06 -2.41
CA ALA A 150 0.95 0.87 -2.10
C ALA A 150 1.41 0.85 -0.62
N GLU A 151 1.31 1.97 0.10
CA GLU A 151 1.56 2.08 1.54
C GLU A 151 0.29 2.22 2.40
N LYS A 152 -0.86 1.70 1.98
CA LYS A 152 -1.84 1.20 2.96
C LYS A 152 -1.55 -0.24 3.43
N ASN A 153 -0.42 -0.83 3.03
CA ASN A 153 -0.05 -2.20 3.37
C ASN A 153 1.36 -2.43 3.95
N THR A 154 2.08 -1.39 4.40
CA THR A 154 3.31 -1.54 5.21
C THR A 154 3.50 -0.37 6.17
N VAL A 155 2.47 -0.04 6.94
CA VAL A 155 2.70 0.39 8.32
C VAL A 155 2.49 -0.87 9.14
N VAL A 156 3.43 -1.22 10.01
CA VAL A 156 3.14 -2.20 11.06
C VAL A 156 2.11 -1.53 11.96
N ALA A 157 0.84 -1.62 11.56
CA ALA A 157 -0.28 -1.15 12.34
C ALA A 157 -0.14 -1.79 13.72
N SER A 158 -0.31 -0.98 14.76
CA SER A 158 -0.32 -1.47 16.12
C SER A 158 -1.31 -2.64 16.20
N ALA A 159 -1.11 -3.55 17.15
CA ALA A 159 -2.03 -4.68 17.30
C ALA A 159 -3.49 -4.22 17.46
N ASP A 160 -3.70 -2.99 17.94
CA ASP A 160 -5.01 -2.41 18.17
C ASP A 160 -5.58 -1.72 16.92
N ASP A 161 -4.76 -1.07 16.09
CA ASP A 161 -5.17 -0.54 14.78
C ASP A 161 -5.54 -1.68 13.80
N LYS A 162 -4.78 -2.78 13.83
CA LYS A 162 -5.11 -3.99 13.06
C LYS A 162 -6.44 -4.60 13.50
N LYS A 163 -6.73 -4.63 14.80
CA LYS A 163 -8.00 -5.13 15.34
C LYS A 163 -9.18 -4.25 14.92
N ALA A 164 -9.05 -2.93 15.00
CA ALA A 164 -10.12 -1.98 14.68
C ALA A 164 -10.54 -2.04 13.19
N SER A 165 -9.57 -2.17 12.28
CA SER A 165 -9.82 -2.30 10.83
C SER A 165 -10.33 -3.69 10.40
N PHE A 166 -9.95 -4.75 11.14
CA PHE A 166 -10.30 -6.13 10.81
C PHE A 166 -11.68 -6.56 11.34
N MET A 167 -12.09 -6.07 12.52
CA MET A 167 -13.32 -6.54 13.17
C MET A 167 -14.60 -6.34 12.33
N PRO A 168 -14.85 -5.16 11.73
CA PRO A 168 -16.02 -4.96 10.85
C PRO A 168 -15.98 -5.88 9.62
N LYS A 169 -14.80 -6.09 9.03
CA LYS A 169 -14.60 -6.95 7.85
C LYS A 169 -14.84 -8.43 8.18
N ALA A 170 -14.39 -8.88 9.34
CA ALA A 170 -14.58 -10.26 9.78
C ALA A 170 -16.03 -10.59 10.12
N GLN A 171 -16.81 -9.61 10.60
CA GLN A 171 -18.24 -9.76 10.86
C GLN A 171 -19.08 -9.74 9.57
N HIS A 172 -18.67 -8.97 8.56
CA HIS A 172 -19.33 -8.96 7.25
C HIS A 172 -19.05 -10.24 6.43
N ALA A 173 -17.89 -10.88 6.65
CA ALA A 173 -17.46 -12.04 5.86
C ALA A 173 -18.17 -13.36 6.22
N THR A 174 -18.74 -13.49 7.43
CA THR A 174 -19.42 -14.71 7.88
C THR A 174 -20.44 -14.44 8.99
N PRO A 175 -21.62 -15.09 8.98
CA PRO A 175 -22.61 -14.96 10.05
C PRO A 175 -22.22 -15.72 11.33
N MET A 176 -21.14 -16.52 11.31
CA MET A 176 -20.77 -17.35 12.46
C MET A 176 -20.05 -16.54 13.56
N PRO A 177 -20.33 -16.82 14.86
CA PRO A 177 -19.64 -16.18 15.96
C PRO A 177 -18.12 -16.41 15.94
N ASN A 178 -17.37 -15.42 16.42
CA ASN A 178 -15.94 -15.55 16.61
C ASN A 178 -15.62 -16.08 18.02
N TYR A 179 -15.88 -17.37 18.23
CA TYR A 179 -15.71 -18.05 19.52
C TYR A 179 -14.32 -17.85 20.13
N MET A 180 -13.24 -17.97 19.34
CA MET A 180 -11.87 -17.82 19.86
C MET A 180 -11.59 -16.44 20.45
N ARG A 181 -12.19 -15.39 19.88
CA ARG A 181 -12.08 -14.06 20.45
C ARG A 181 -12.73 -14.00 21.82
N THR A 182 -13.96 -14.49 21.92
CA THR A 182 -14.73 -14.46 23.16
C THR A 182 -14.09 -15.34 24.23
N ILE A 183 -13.59 -16.52 23.85
CA ILE A 183 -12.82 -17.41 24.74
C ILE A 183 -11.58 -16.68 25.28
N ARG A 184 -10.79 -16.05 24.42
CA ARG A 184 -9.56 -15.34 24.83
C ARG A 184 -9.86 -14.15 25.74
N GLN A 185 -10.90 -13.36 25.43
CA GLN A 185 -11.27 -12.17 26.21
C GLN A 185 -11.90 -12.50 27.57
N ASN A 186 -12.41 -13.72 27.73
CA ASN A 186 -13.12 -14.15 28.93
C ASN A 186 -12.46 -15.37 29.58
N ALA A 187 -11.16 -15.56 29.37
CA ALA A 187 -10.44 -16.75 29.83
C ALA A 187 -10.54 -16.96 31.36
N ASP A 188 -10.55 -15.86 32.11
CA ASP A 188 -10.68 -15.90 33.58
C ASP A 188 -12.11 -16.23 34.02
N ILE A 189 -13.11 -15.67 33.32
CA ILE A 189 -14.54 -15.97 33.56
C ILE A 189 -14.84 -17.44 33.23
N LEU A 190 -14.22 -17.97 32.17
CA LEU A 190 -14.33 -19.37 31.76
C LEU A 190 -13.45 -20.31 32.60
N LYS A 191 -12.63 -19.77 33.52
CA LYS A 191 -11.70 -20.53 34.37
C LYS A 191 -10.88 -21.55 33.58
N LEU A 192 -10.33 -21.13 32.43
CA LEU A 192 -9.58 -22.04 31.54
C LEU A 192 -8.29 -22.52 32.23
N SER A 193 -8.04 -23.84 32.17
CA SER A 193 -6.78 -24.41 32.64
C SER A 193 -5.62 -24.01 31.72
N ALA A 194 -4.38 -24.12 32.23
CA ALA A 194 -3.19 -23.87 31.42
C ALA A 194 -3.13 -24.79 30.17
N GLU A 195 -3.55 -26.04 30.32
CA GLU A 195 -3.62 -27.02 29.24
C GLU A 195 -4.63 -26.59 28.17
N GLN A 196 -5.84 -26.20 28.57
CA GLN A 196 -6.87 -25.71 27.65
C GLN A 196 -6.41 -24.47 26.89
N LYS A 197 -5.78 -23.51 27.59
CA LYS A 197 -5.21 -22.30 26.96
C LYS A 197 -4.15 -22.66 25.92
N SER A 198 -3.26 -23.60 26.23
CA SER A 198 -2.22 -24.08 25.31
C SER A 198 -2.80 -24.73 24.05
N GLN A 199 -3.75 -25.66 24.21
CA GLN A 199 -4.40 -26.36 23.10
C GLN A 199 -5.16 -25.41 22.18
N LEU A 200 -5.89 -24.44 22.75
CA LEU A 200 -6.60 -23.42 21.99
C LEU A 200 -5.63 -22.49 21.23
N GLN A 201 -4.51 -22.11 21.86
CA GLN A 201 -3.53 -21.25 21.22
C GLN A 201 -2.83 -21.95 20.04
N LYS A 202 -2.48 -23.23 20.20
CA LYS A 202 -1.91 -24.05 19.12
C LYS A 202 -2.83 -24.11 17.90
N TRP A 203 -4.13 -24.27 18.10
CA TRP A 203 -5.11 -24.23 17.02
C TRP A 203 -5.14 -22.87 16.31
N VAL A 204 -5.10 -21.78 17.08
CA VAL A 204 -5.07 -20.42 16.53
C VAL A 204 -3.81 -20.20 15.69
N ASP A 205 -2.64 -20.58 16.19
CA ASP A 205 -1.37 -20.35 15.48
C ASP A 205 -1.33 -21.06 14.12
N GLN A 206 -1.94 -22.25 14.04
CA GLN A 206 -2.03 -23.03 12.80
C GLN A 206 -3.04 -22.48 11.79
N ASN A 207 -4.15 -21.87 12.25
CA ASN A 207 -5.30 -21.58 11.39
C ASN A 207 -5.58 -20.08 11.17
N ASN A 208 -5.06 -19.21 12.04
CA ASN A 208 -5.42 -17.79 12.04
C ASN A 208 -4.90 -17.05 10.81
N LYS A 209 -3.67 -17.36 10.36
CA LYS A 209 -3.09 -16.71 9.16
C LYS A 209 -3.97 -16.94 7.94
N ALA A 210 -4.32 -18.21 7.67
CA ALA A 210 -5.16 -18.56 6.52
C ALA A 210 -6.55 -17.91 6.59
N ALA A 211 -7.13 -17.78 7.79
CA ALA A 211 -8.41 -17.10 7.99
C ALA A 211 -8.29 -15.58 7.74
N THR A 212 -7.23 -14.93 8.23
CA THR A 212 -6.95 -13.52 7.98
C THR A 212 -6.76 -13.23 6.49
N ASP A 213 -5.97 -14.05 5.81
CA ASP A 213 -5.73 -13.91 4.36
C ASP A 213 -7.04 -14.05 3.57
N THR A 214 -7.88 -15.02 3.95
CA THR A 214 -9.21 -15.23 3.35
C THR A 214 -10.13 -14.01 3.55
N ILE A 215 -10.20 -13.45 4.76
CA ILE A 215 -11.01 -12.26 5.06
C ILE A 215 -10.53 -11.04 4.28
N ASN A 216 -9.22 -10.85 4.17
CA ASN A 216 -8.66 -9.75 3.39
C ASN A 216 -8.98 -9.89 1.89
N ARG A 217 -8.92 -11.12 1.35
CA ARG A 217 -9.29 -11.38 -0.05
C ARG A 217 -10.77 -11.14 -0.29
N ILE A 218 -11.65 -11.56 0.62
CA ILE A 218 -13.10 -11.28 0.57
C ILE A 218 -13.34 -9.76 0.46
N ALA A 219 -12.74 -8.97 1.35
CA ALA A 219 -12.88 -7.51 1.33
C ALA A 219 -12.34 -6.87 0.04
N SER A 220 -11.22 -7.39 -0.49
CA SER A 220 -10.66 -6.94 -1.78
C SER A 220 -11.63 -7.23 -2.93
N LEU A 221 -12.18 -8.45 -2.99
CA LEU A 221 -13.10 -8.86 -4.04
C LEU A 221 -14.41 -8.06 -4.01
N GLU A 222 -14.95 -7.79 -2.83
CA GLU A 222 -16.14 -6.94 -2.68
C GLU A 222 -15.91 -5.56 -3.31
N ASN A 223 -14.76 -4.94 -3.04
CA ASN A 223 -14.37 -3.67 -3.63
C ASN A 223 -14.12 -3.77 -5.15
N GLU A 224 -13.42 -4.82 -5.60
CA GLU A 224 -13.17 -5.06 -7.03
C GLU A 224 -14.46 -5.25 -7.82
N ILE A 225 -15.44 -5.98 -7.28
CA ILE A 225 -16.76 -6.20 -7.89
C ILE A 225 -17.50 -4.86 -7.99
N ALA A 226 -17.55 -4.08 -6.90
CA ALA A 226 -18.20 -2.78 -6.88
C ALA A 226 -17.59 -1.82 -7.92
N VAL A 227 -16.26 -1.71 -7.94
CA VAL A 227 -15.53 -0.88 -8.91
C VAL A 227 -15.77 -1.38 -10.34
N SER A 228 -15.62 -2.68 -10.61
CA SER A 228 -15.81 -3.25 -11.95
C SER A 228 -17.22 -3.02 -12.48
N SER A 229 -18.23 -3.07 -11.60
CA SER A 229 -19.61 -2.78 -11.96
C SER A 229 -19.81 -1.32 -12.36
N LEU A 230 -19.18 -0.37 -11.64
CA LEU A 230 -19.27 1.06 -11.95
C LEU A 230 -18.62 1.40 -13.29
N TYR A 231 -17.57 0.67 -13.67
CA TYR A 231 -16.83 0.90 -14.92
C TYR A 231 -17.24 -0.03 -16.06
N GLY A 232 -18.42 -0.64 -15.98
CA GLY A 232 -19.04 -1.32 -17.12
C GLY A 232 -18.45 -2.69 -17.49
N ALA A 233 -17.87 -3.42 -16.52
CA ALA A 233 -17.45 -4.80 -16.76
C ALA A 233 -18.63 -5.71 -17.14
N SER A 234 -18.37 -6.73 -17.97
CA SER A 234 -19.40 -7.65 -18.40
C SER A 234 -19.92 -8.52 -17.24
N LYS A 235 -21.13 -9.08 -17.41
CA LYS A 235 -21.73 -10.01 -16.46
C LYS A 235 -20.81 -11.19 -16.16
N GLU A 236 -20.14 -11.72 -17.18
CA GLU A 236 -19.23 -12.87 -17.06
C GLU A 236 -18.07 -12.55 -16.12
N VAL A 237 -17.46 -11.37 -16.26
CA VAL A 237 -16.35 -10.90 -15.41
C VAL A 237 -16.82 -10.70 -13.97
N LEU A 238 -17.97 -10.05 -13.78
CA LEU A 238 -18.54 -9.82 -12.45
C LEU A 238 -18.89 -11.14 -11.76
N MET A 239 -19.44 -12.10 -12.51
CA MET A 239 -19.84 -13.39 -11.96
C MET A 239 -18.66 -14.30 -11.66
N ALA A 240 -17.59 -14.25 -12.43
CA ALA A 240 -16.35 -14.96 -12.08
C ALA A 240 -15.79 -14.48 -10.73
N LYS A 241 -15.72 -13.16 -10.51
CA LYS A 241 -15.28 -12.58 -9.23
C LYS A 241 -16.23 -12.92 -8.08
N ASN A 242 -17.54 -12.88 -8.32
CA ASN A 242 -18.53 -13.22 -7.32
C ASN A 242 -18.49 -14.71 -6.94
N ASN A 243 -18.20 -15.60 -7.88
CA ASN A 243 -18.01 -17.02 -7.59
C ASN A 243 -16.78 -17.25 -6.69
N GLU A 244 -15.66 -16.57 -6.97
CA GLU A 244 -14.48 -16.59 -6.08
C GLU A 244 -14.84 -16.10 -4.66
N LEU A 245 -15.60 -15.00 -4.57
CA LEU A 245 -16.08 -14.45 -3.29
C LEU A 245 -16.92 -15.47 -2.50
N ILE A 246 -17.84 -16.17 -3.17
CA ILE A 246 -18.69 -17.19 -2.56
C ILE A 246 -17.85 -18.37 -2.06
N ASP A 247 -16.89 -18.85 -2.85
CA ASP A 247 -16.02 -19.97 -2.47
C ASP A 247 -15.16 -19.62 -1.25
N LEU A 248 -14.64 -18.39 -1.18
CA LEU A 248 -13.88 -17.91 -0.03
C LEU A 248 -14.75 -17.78 1.22
N ARG A 249 -15.98 -17.28 1.10
CA ARG A 249 -16.94 -17.23 2.22
C ARG A 249 -17.30 -18.64 2.71
N LYS A 250 -17.49 -19.59 1.79
CA LYS A 250 -17.69 -21.01 2.13
C LYS A 250 -16.48 -21.59 2.86
N LYS A 251 -15.26 -21.35 2.37
CA LYS A 251 -14.02 -21.78 3.04
C LYS A 251 -13.92 -21.20 4.45
N LEU A 252 -14.22 -19.91 4.62
CA LEU A 252 -14.22 -19.26 5.93
C LEU A 252 -15.26 -19.85 6.87
N ALA A 253 -16.48 -20.11 6.39
CA ALA A 253 -17.54 -20.77 7.14
C ALA A 253 -17.13 -22.18 7.63
N VAL A 254 -16.50 -22.98 6.77
CA VAL A 254 -15.93 -24.29 7.15
C VAL A 254 -14.88 -24.12 8.25
N GLY A 255 -13.90 -23.21 8.07
CA GLY A 255 -12.87 -22.97 9.09
C GLY A 255 -13.44 -22.51 10.43
N LYS A 256 -14.48 -21.66 10.42
CA LYS A 256 -15.19 -21.22 11.63
C LYS A 256 -15.93 -22.37 12.33
N THR A 257 -16.52 -23.28 11.56
CA THR A 257 -17.18 -24.48 12.09
C THR A 257 -16.15 -25.42 12.72
N ASN A 258 -15.02 -25.67 12.06
CA ASN A 258 -13.94 -26.47 12.62
C ASN A 258 -13.40 -25.86 13.92
N CYS A 259 -13.28 -24.53 13.95
CA CYS A 259 -12.84 -23.82 15.14
C CYS A 259 -13.83 -23.94 16.31
N ARG A 260 -15.14 -23.93 16.04
CA ARG A 260 -16.19 -24.20 17.02
C ARG A 260 -16.06 -25.62 17.56
N ASP A 261 -15.88 -26.60 16.69
CA ASP A 261 -15.83 -28.01 17.06
C ASP A 261 -14.58 -28.33 17.88
N ASN A 262 -13.43 -27.75 17.53
CA ASN A 262 -12.21 -27.81 18.34
C ASN A 262 -12.40 -27.17 19.72
N ALA A 263 -13.09 -26.01 19.80
CA ALA A 263 -13.40 -25.41 21.10
C ALA A 263 -14.32 -26.32 21.94
N ARG A 264 -15.30 -26.98 21.33
CA ARG A 264 -16.19 -27.95 22.01
C ARG A 264 -15.47 -29.19 22.52
N SER A 265 -14.39 -29.62 21.85
CA SER A 265 -13.61 -30.77 22.32
C SER A 265 -12.66 -30.43 23.46
N ILE A 266 -12.28 -29.15 23.62
CA ILE A 266 -11.33 -28.69 24.64
C ILE A 266 -12.05 -28.20 25.90
N LEU A 267 -13.19 -27.51 25.74
CA LEU A 267 -13.95 -26.95 26.84
C LEU A 267 -14.87 -27.98 27.49
N THR A 268 -15.08 -27.88 28.80
CA THR A 268 -16.13 -28.65 29.48
C THR A 268 -17.51 -28.16 29.06
N ILE A 269 -18.55 -28.97 29.32
CA ILE A 269 -19.95 -28.60 29.03
C ILE A 269 -20.32 -27.30 29.73
N GLU A 270 -19.92 -27.11 30.99
CA GLU A 270 -20.18 -25.89 31.75
C GLU A 270 -19.49 -24.67 31.14
N GLN A 271 -18.21 -24.80 30.76
CA GLN A 271 -17.45 -23.73 30.10
C GLN A 271 -18.05 -23.38 28.74
N TRP A 272 -18.50 -24.38 27.99
CA TRP A 272 -19.18 -24.19 26.70
C TRP A 272 -20.49 -23.44 26.85
N ASN A 273 -21.34 -23.84 27.80
CA ASN A 273 -22.60 -23.15 28.08
C ASN A 273 -22.35 -21.69 28.49
N LYS A 274 -21.31 -21.45 29.31
CA LYS A 274 -20.94 -20.10 29.70
C LYS A 274 -20.46 -19.25 28.51
N LEU A 275 -19.70 -19.84 27.60
CA LEU A 275 -19.29 -19.19 26.36
C LEU A 275 -20.49 -18.82 25.47
N VAL A 276 -21.50 -19.69 25.38
CA VAL A 276 -22.73 -19.41 24.63
C VAL A 276 -23.48 -18.21 25.22
N GLU A 277 -23.62 -18.13 26.55
CA GLU A 277 -24.23 -16.96 27.21
C GLU A 277 -23.51 -15.66 26.86
N LEU A 278 -22.16 -15.67 26.86
CA LEU A 278 -21.35 -14.52 26.51
C LEU A 278 -21.56 -14.07 25.05
N GLU A 279 -21.68 -15.01 24.11
CA GLU A 279 -21.95 -14.68 22.70
C GLU A 279 -23.37 -14.17 22.49
N VAL A 280 -24.37 -14.75 23.17
CA VAL A 280 -25.76 -14.27 23.10
C VAL A 280 -25.87 -12.85 23.62
N ARG A 281 -25.32 -12.55 24.81
CA ARG A 281 -25.33 -11.20 25.39
C ARG A 281 -24.68 -10.17 24.46
N LYS A 282 -23.58 -10.54 23.83
CA LYS A 282 -22.85 -9.68 22.89
C LYS A 282 -23.65 -9.41 21.62
N SER A 283 -24.39 -10.40 21.10
CA SER A 283 -25.28 -10.20 19.94
C SER A 283 -26.46 -9.26 20.24
N GLN A 284 -26.96 -9.27 21.47
CA GLN A 284 -28.04 -8.37 21.91
C GLN A 284 -27.56 -6.92 22.05
N GLN A 285 -26.33 -6.70 22.51
CA GLN A 285 -25.73 -5.36 22.66
C GLN A 285 -25.40 -4.67 21.33
N THR A 286 -25.21 -5.43 20.23
CA THR A 286 -24.91 -4.87 18.90
C THR A 286 -26.15 -4.54 18.07
N SER A 287 -27.34 -4.93 18.54
CA SER A 287 -28.63 -4.72 17.87
C SER A 287 -29.45 -3.59 18.50
N SER A 288 -28.86 -2.86 19.46
CA SER A 288 -29.41 -1.68 20.15
C SER A 288 -28.74 -0.42 19.59
#